data_AF-A0A931RZB8-F1
#
_entry.id   AF-A0A931RZB8-F1
#
_cell.length_a   1.000
_cell.length_b   1.000
_cell.length_c   1.000
_cell.angle_alpha   90.00
_cell.angle_beta   90.00
_cell.angle_gamma   90.00
#
_symmetry.space_group_name_H-M   'P 1'
#
loop_
_entity.id
_entity.type
_entity.pdbx_description
1 polymer ?
#
loop_
_entity_poly.entity_id
_entity_poly.type
_entity_poly.pdbx_seq_one_letter_code
_entity_poly.pdbx_strand_id
1 'polypeptide(L)' 'MLLSSILPAIAQDGKALFGKKCVMCHGVDGKKVAGVKFTEEGIKKGKPPKMPAYEGKLTPEEIKAVVDYANSLK' A
#
# COMPACT_ATOMS: atom_id res chain seq x y z
N MET A 1 2.75 -2.90 -32.15
CA MET A 1 3.20 -1.87 -31.19
C MET A 1 3.61 -2.59 -29.93
N LEU A 2 4.93 -2.67 -29.73
CA LEU A 2 5.61 -3.46 -28.72
C LEU A 2 5.58 -2.76 -27.35
N LEU A 3 5.47 -3.58 -26.31
CA LEU A 3 5.94 -3.44 -24.93
C LEU A 3 6.50 -2.05 -24.55
N SER A 4 5.80 -1.28 -23.69
CA SER A 4 6.50 -0.29 -22.83
C SER A 4 5.70 0.43 -21.71
N SER A 5 4.39 0.25 -21.51
CA SER A 5 3.64 1.20 -20.65
C SER A 5 2.72 0.61 -19.58
N ILE A 6 2.98 -0.59 -19.06
CA ILE A 6 2.11 -1.18 -18.01
C ILE A 6 2.51 -0.72 -16.59
N LEU A 7 3.75 -0.25 -16.40
CA LEU A 7 4.25 0.20 -15.09
C LEU A 7 3.58 1.47 -14.49
N PRO A 8 3.08 2.47 -15.25
CA PRO A 8 2.51 3.68 -14.66
C PRO A 8 1.16 3.42 -13.98
N ALA A 9 0.36 2.48 -14.52
CA ALA A 9 -0.99 2.21 -14.02
C ALA A 9 -0.95 1.61 -12.60
N ILE A 10 -0.14 0.57 -12.40
CA ILE A 10 -0.01 -0.13 -11.11
C ILE A 10 0.60 0.79 -10.05
N ALA A 11 1.58 1.61 -10.42
CA ALA A 11 2.19 2.58 -9.49
C ALA A 11 1.24 3.74 -9.13
N GLN A 12 0.42 4.21 -10.09
CA GLN A 12 -0.64 5.18 -9.83
C GLN A 12 -1.68 4.62 -8.85
N ASP A 13 -2.02 3.34 -8.99
CA ASP A 13 -2.99 2.67 -8.11
C ASP A 13 -2.43 2.53 -6.69
N GLY A 14 -1.15 2.15 -6.54
CA GLY A 14 -0.48 2.08 -5.24
C GLY A 14 -0.47 3.41 -4.48
N LYS A 15 -0.10 4.50 -5.16
CA LYS A 15 -0.12 5.87 -4.58
C LYS A 15 -1.52 6.30 -4.19
N ALA A 16 -2.50 6.10 -5.08
CA ALA A 16 -3.89 6.50 -4.84
C ALA A 16 -4.51 5.71 -3.68
N LEU A 17 -4.27 4.39 -3.62
CA LEU A 17 -4.70 3.52 -2.54
C LEU A 17 -4.08 3.93 -1.20
N PHE A 18 -2.76 4.17 -1.18
CA PHE A 18 -2.07 4.64 0.01
C PHE A 18 -2.69 5.94 0.54
N GLY A 19 -2.90 6.92 -0.36
CA GLY A 19 -3.55 8.19 -0.04
C GLY A 19 -4.95 8.05 0.56
N LYS A 20 -5.77 7.17 -0.01
CA LYS A 20 -7.17 6.98 0.41
C LYS A 20 -7.33 6.17 1.70
N LYS A 21 -6.47 5.18 1.93
CA LYS A 21 -6.69 4.15 2.97
C LYS A 21 -5.59 4.09 4.04
N CYS A 22 -4.37 4.54 3.75
CA CYS A 22 -3.20 4.30 4.60
C CYS A 22 -2.64 5.59 5.23
N VAL A 23 -2.58 6.69 4.46
CA VAL A 23 -1.95 7.97 4.86
C VAL A 23 -2.51 8.53 6.17
N MET A 24 -3.80 8.37 6.45
CA MET A 24 -4.41 8.92 7.67
C MET A 24 -3.72 8.40 8.95
N CYS A 25 -3.30 7.13 8.94
CA CYS A 25 -2.65 6.48 10.07
C CYS A 25 -1.13 6.40 9.92
N HIS A 26 -0.64 6.20 8.70
CA HIS A 26 0.78 5.99 8.41
C HIS A 26 1.54 7.26 7.97
N GLY A 27 0.85 8.37 7.72
CA GLY A 27 1.46 9.61 7.25
C GLY A 27 1.67 9.63 5.74
N VAL A 28 1.87 10.82 5.18
CA VAL A 28 2.11 11.03 3.73
C VAL A 28 3.42 10.39 3.25
N ASP A 29 4.35 10.19 4.18
CA ASP A 29 5.67 9.58 4.02
C ASP A 29 5.76 8.15 4.57
N GLY A 30 4.66 7.61 5.11
CA GLY A 30 4.65 6.28 5.74
C GLY A 30 5.33 6.20 7.11
N LYS A 31 5.73 7.33 7.72
CA LYS A 31 6.54 7.37 8.96
C LYS A 31 5.76 7.74 10.22
N LYS A 32 4.47 8.04 10.14
CA LYS A 32 3.65 8.40 11.32
C LYS A 32 3.59 7.27 12.36
N VAL A 33 3.85 6.03 11.95
CA VAL A 33 4.00 4.89 12.86
C VAL A 33 5.43 4.38 12.78
N ALA A 34 6.20 4.55 13.86
CA ALA A 34 7.61 4.15 13.87
C ALA A 34 7.77 2.62 13.82
N GLY A 35 8.78 2.15 13.08
CA GLY A 35 9.20 0.74 13.05
C GLY A 35 8.25 -0.22 12.34
N VAL A 36 7.27 0.29 11.59
CA VAL A 36 6.38 -0.57 10.78
C VAL A 36 7.03 -0.91 9.43
N LYS A 37 6.93 -2.17 9.03
CA LYS A 37 7.29 -2.61 7.68
C LYS A 37 6.00 -2.78 6.89
N PHE A 38 5.94 -2.22 5.68
CA PHE A 38 4.83 -2.48 4.77
C PHE A 38 5.07 -3.81 4.08
N THR A 39 4.26 -4.81 4.43
CA THR A 39 4.29 -6.15 3.83
C THR A 39 2.89 -6.54 3.38
N GLU A 40 2.79 -7.41 2.38
CA GLU A 40 1.48 -7.88 1.90
C GLU A 40 0.71 -8.60 3.00
N GLU A 41 1.37 -9.45 3.79
CA GLU A 41 0.75 -10.12 4.93
C GLU A 41 0.26 -9.15 6.00
N GLY A 42 1.04 -8.10 6.28
CA GLY A 42 0.66 -7.06 7.24
C GLY A 42 -0.60 -6.31 6.81
N ILE A 43 -0.76 -6.07 5.51
CA ILE A 43 -1.98 -5.44 4.96
C ILE A 43 -3.15 -6.42 4.97
N LYS A 44 -2.94 -7.68 4.56
CA LYS A 44 -3.98 -8.73 4.58
C LYS A 44 -4.56 -8.90 5.98
N LYS A 45 -3.70 -9.15 6.98
CA LYS A 45 -4.11 -9.47 8.36
C LYS A 45 -4.40 -8.23 9.22
N GLY A 46 -3.83 -7.08 8.88
CA GLY A 46 -3.86 -5.90 9.74
C GLY A 46 -3.17 -6.12 11.09
N LYS A 47 -3.43 -5.21 12.03
CA LYS A 47 -2.97 -5.28 13.43
C LYS A 47 -4.04 -4.68 14.35
N PRO A 48 -5.07 -5.45 14.73
CA PRO A 48 -6.12 -4.97 15.62
C PRO A 48 -5.56 -4.48 16.98
N PRO A 49 -6.20 -3.48 17.60
CA PRO A 49 -7.37 -2.73 17.11
C PRO A 49 -6.99 -1.55 16.17
N LYS A 50 -5.70 -1.31 15.93
CA LYS A 50 -5.21 -0.06 15.31
C LYS A 50 -5.16 -0.10 13.78
N MET A 51 -4.97 -1.27 13.18
CA MET A 51 -4.89 -1.45 11.73
C MET A 51 -5.89 -2.54 11.32
N PRO A 52 -6.91 -2.21 10.49
CA PRO A 52 -7.86 -3.20 10.02
C PRO A 52 -7.20 -4.19 9.05
N ALA A 53 -7.74 -5.41 9.00
CA ALA A 53 -7.43 -6.37 7.94
C ALA A 53 -8.01 -5.91 6.59
N TYR A 54 -7.23 -6.05 5.52
CA TYR A 54 -7.64 -5.77 4.14
C TYR A 54 -7.76 -7.02 3.27
N GLU A 55 -7.57 -8.21 3.84
CA GLU A 55 -7.89 -9.47 3.15
C GLU A 55 -9.34 -9.46 2.64
N GLY A 56 -9.52 -9.80 1.37
CA GLY A 56 -10.81 -9.75 0.68
C GLY A 56 -11.36 -8.34 0.41
N LYS A 57 -10.73 -7.27 0.93
CA LYS A 57 -11.13 -5.87 0.67
C LYS A 57 -10.28 -5.20 -0.41
N LEU A 58 -9.09 -5.73 -0.65
CA LEU A 58 -8.18 -5.33 -1.72
C LEU A 58 -7.78 -6.58 -2.50
N THR A 59 -7.59 -6.44 -3.82
CA THR A 59 -7.05 -7.55 -4.63
C THR A 59 -5.57 -7.78 -4.31
N PRO A 60 -5.01 -8.95 -4.62
CA PRO A 60 -3.57 -9.20 -4.46
C PRO A 60 -2.70 -8.14 -5.17
N GLU A 61 -3.12 -7.70 -6.35
CA GLU A 61 -2.42 -6.68 -7.13
C GLU A 61 -2.48 -5.30 -6.45
N GLU A 62 -3.63 -4.91 -5.91
CA GLU A 62 -3.78 -3.67 -5.14
C GLU A 62 -2.91 -3.67 -3.87
N ILE A 63 -2.88 -4.80 -3.16
CA ILE A 63 -2.05 -4.98 -1.97
C ILE A 63 -0.57 -4.86 -2.34
N LYS A 64 -0.14 -5.52 -3.41
CA LYS A 64 1.24 -5.42 -3.88
C LYS A 64 1.58 -3.99 -4.29
N ALA A 65 0.72 -3.33 -5.06
CA ALA A 65 0.93 -1.97 -5.53
C ALA A 65 1.10 -0.97 -4.38
N VAL A 66 0.27 -1.06 -3.34
CA VAL A 66 0.38 -0.17 -2.18
C VAL A 66 1.60 -0.47 -1.31
N VAL A 67 2.02 -1.74 -1.21
CA VAL A 67 3.27 -2.14 -0.52
C VAL A 67 4.48 -1.58 -1.25
N ASP A 68 4.54 -1.75 -2.57
CA ASP A 68 5.63 -1.22 -3.40
C ASP A 68 5.71 0.30 -3.29
N TYR A 69 4.57 1.00 -3.38
CA TYR A 69 4.53 2.45 -3.20
C TYR A 69 4.97 2.87 -1.79
N ALA A 70 4.42 2.27 -0.74
CA ALA A 70 4.74 2.63 0.64
C ALA A 70 6.21 2.43 0.97
N ASN A 71 6.84 1.35 0.46
CA ASN A 71 8.27 1.10 0.63
C ASN A 71 9.16 2.00 -0.24
N SER A 72 8.60 2.66 -1.27
CA SER A 72 9.32 3.66 -2.08
C SER A 72 9.36 5.06 -1.44
N LEU A 73 8.56 5.29 -0.38
CA LEU A 73 8.54 6.56 0.34
C LEU A 73 9.83 6.74 1.16
N LYS A 74 10.42 7.94 1.05
CA LYS A 74 11.69 8.30 1.71
C LYS A 74 11.49 8.82 3.11
#